data_AF-A0A519Z456-F1
#
_entry.id   AF-A0A519Z456-F1
#
_cell.length_a   1.000
_cell.length_b   1.000
_cell.length_c   1.000
_cell.angle_alpha   90.00
_cell.angle_beta   90.00
_cell.angle_gamma   90.00
#
_symmetry.space_group_name_H-M   'P 1'
#
loop_
_entity.id
_entity.type
_entity.pdbx_description
1 polymer ?
#
loop_
_entity_poly.entity_id
_entity_poly.type
_entity_poly.pdbx_seq_one_letter_code
_entity_poly.pdbx_strand_id
1 'polypeptide(L)'
;MDKLNLALQGTLADYVSFMDKTVASRPSTTTAESLLGRLSILPMGWDILDEYGLDTYSKQIVGAVLPWAQAKDRRGRPLAEGVNFGSQDYLSLSSHPLIRQAAVQAIEQMGVHVGGSAALMGNSEASVQLECELADWLHLKDCSLFPTGWAAGYGAIRALVRDRDHVVIDRLAHACLQEGARAATRHVHTFDHLSLASLERQLVAIRENHPSVGILVVTESLFSMDSDIPDLKAHQELAHRYQATLLVDVAHDLGSMGPEGLGAIQAQGMLGKIDVVMGTFSKTFASNGGFVASNEPGLKLAIRFGCGPHTFSNALSPVQAQVVLKALEIVRSDEGAERRRRLHANTVALRAKLGALGCTVMGVPSAVVPVLMGGTSQCRMVSRFLLAGGAIANAVEYPAVPRDAARLRLQVMADHSPQDIDTFVSALSLAIRDADATLVKLHSENDGGLPAVPPPAALPLASNKG
;
A
#
# COMPACT_ATOMS: atom_id res chain seq x y z
N MET A 1 -27.02 -17.57 11.06
CA MET A 1 -26.21 -16.43 11.56
C MET A 1 -27.07 -15.20 11.36
N ASP A 2 -27.34 -14.43 12.40
CA ASP A 2 -28.05 -13.15 12.23
C ASP A 2 -27.18 -12.18 11.39
N LYS A 3 -27.79 -11.27 10.63
CA LYS A 3 -27.12 -10.30 9.76
C LYS A 3 -26.05 -9.50 10.50
N LEU A 4 -26.34 -9.12 11.75
CA LEU A 4 -25.41 -8.38 12.59
C LEU A 4 -24.13 -9.18 12.88
N ASN A 5 -24.27 -10.46 13.24
CA ASN A 5 -23.12 -11.34 13.47
C ASN A 5 -22.28 -11.53 12.19
N LEU A 6 -22.94 -11.65 11.04
CA LEU A 6 -22.25 -11.69 9.75
C LEU A 6 -21.54 -10.36 9.46
N ALA A 7 -22.16 -9.22 9.77
CA ALA A 7 -21.56 -7.89 9.63
C ALA A 7 -20.34 -7.66 10.53
N LEU A 8 -20.30 -8.29 11.71
CA LEU A 8 -19.21 -8.11 12.68
C LEU A 8 -18.06 -9.09 12.48
N GLN A 9 -18.34 -10.34 12.10
CA GLN A 9 -17.36 -11.42 12.09
C GLN A 9 -17.18 -12.09 10.73
N GLY A 10 -18.09 -11.84 9.79
CA GLY A 10 -18.07 -12.45 8.47
C GLY A 10 -16.92 -11.94 7.59
N THR A 11 -16.29 -12.88 6.91
CA THR A 11 -15.43 -12.64 5.74
C THR A 11 -16.25 -12.67 4.47
N LEU A 12 -15.68 -12.22 3.34
CA LEU A 12 -16.34 -12.30 2.03
C LEU A 12 -16.87 -13.73 1.73
N ALA A 13 -16.11 -14.76 2.09
CA ALA A 13 -16.53 -16.15 1.94
C ALA A 13 -17.72 -16.52 2.85
N ASP A 14 -17.78 -15.96 4.07
CA ASP A 14 -18.90 -16.16 4.99
C ASP A 14 -20.16 -15.47 4.47
N TYR A 15 -20.04 -14.27 3.87
CA TYR A 15 -21.17 -13.61 3.21
C TYR A 15 -21.72 -14.45 2.05
N VAL A 16 -20.84 -14.97 1.19
CA VAL A 16 -21.23 -15.86 0.08
C VAL A 16 -21.91 -17.12 0.62
N SER A 17 -21.31 -17.81 1.60
CA SER A 17 -21.86 -19.05 2.16
C SER A 17 -23.19 -18.86 2.90
N PHE A 18 -23.33 -17.78 3.69
CA PHE A 18 -24.57 -17.43 4.36
C PHE A 18 -25.70 -17.23 3.34
N MET A 19 -25.38 -16.56 2.24
CA MET A 19 -26.35 -16.27 1.21
C MET A 19 -26.65 -17.45 0.30
N ASP A 20 -25.68 -18.31 -0.03
CA ASP A 20 -25.94 -19.58 -0.73
C ASP A 20 -26.94 -20.44 0.03
N LYS A 21 -26.85 -20.49 1.37
CA LYS A 21 -27.86 -21.17 2.21
C LYS A 21 -29.24 -20.50 2.15
N THR A 22 -29.28 -19.19 1.96
CA THR A 22 -30.51 -18.39 1.85
C THR A 22 -31.13 -18.48 0.45
N VAL A 23 -30.31 -18.72 -0.59
CA VAL A 23 -30.72 -18.92 -1.98
C VAL A 23 -31.08 -20.38 -2.26
N ALA A 24 -30.38 -21.34 -1.65
CA ALA A 24 -30.62 -22.79 -1.78
C ALA A 24 -31.96 -23.26 -1.18
N SER A 25 -32.68 -22.39 -0.47
CA SER A 25 -34.09 -22.62 -0.13
C SER A 25 -35.04 -22.39 -1.31
N ARG A 26 -34.54 -22.03 -2.50
CA ARG A 26 -35.28 -22.00 -3.78
C ARG A 26 -35.12 -23.35 -4.51
N PRO A 27 -36.18 -23.87 -5.17
CA PRO A 27 -36.12 -25.19 -5.81
C PRO A 27 -35.03 -25.24 -6.88
N SER A 28 -34.32 -26.36 -6.95
CA SER A 28 -33.13 -26.56 -7.80
C SER A 28 -33.46 -26.31 -9.28
N THR A 29 -32.83 -25.32 -9.90
CA THR A 29 -32.84 -25.17 -11.34
C THR A 29 -31.57 -25.75 -11.93
N THR A 30 -31.74 -26.68 -12.88
CA THR A 30 -30.72 -27.35 -13.71
C THR A 30 -30.10 -26.39 -14.74
N THR A 31 -29.76 -25.17 -14.33
CA THR A 31 -29.23 -24.13 -15.23
C THR A 31 -27.71 -24.07 -15.16
N ALA A 32 -27.04 -24.03 -16.31
CA ALA A 32 -25.61 -23.82 -16.41
C ALA A 32 -25.18 -22.56 -15.62
N GLU A 33 -24.07 -22.65 -14.91
CA GLU A 33 -23.62 -21.61 -13.99
C GLU A 33 -23.12 -20.38 -14.78
N SER A 34 -23.69 -19.20 -14.51
CA SER A 34 -23.29 -17.95 -15.16
C SER A 34 -22.14 -17.28 -14.38
N LEU A 35 -21.05 -16.91 -15.08
CA LEU A 35 -19.94 -16.16 -14.48
C LEU A 35 -20.41 -14.85 -13.81
N LEU A 36 -21.34 -14.12 -14.44
CA LEU A 36 -21.95 -12.92 -13.84
C LEU A 36 -23.00 -13.28 -12.79
N GLY A 37 -23.70 -14.40 -12.96
CA GLY A 37 -24.64 -14.92 -11.96
C GLY A 37 -23.96 -15.16 -10.60
N ARG A 38 -22.73 -15.68 -10.58
CA ARG A 38 -21.91 -15.85 -9.36
C ARG A 38 -21.66 -14.55 -8.60
N LEU A 39 -21.66 -13.40 -9.28
CA LEU A 39 -21.39 -12.09 -8.67
C LEU A 39 -22.64 -11.45 -8.07
N SER A 40 -23.84 -11.93 -8.41
CA SER A 40 -25.12 -11.34 -7.99
C SER A 40 -25.30 -11.26 -6.47
N ILE A 41 -24.56 -12.10 -5.74
CA ILE A 41 -24.60 -12.19 -4.29
C ILE A 41 -23.70 -11.14 -3.62
N LEU A 42 -22.68 -10.62 -4.29
CA LEU A 42 -21.70 -9.72 -3.68
C LEU A 42 -22.30 -8.40 -3.17
N PRO A 43 -23.14 -7.65 -3.93
CA PRO A 43 -23.70 -6.38 -3.48
C PRO A 43 -24.45 -6.49 -2.15
N MET A 44 -25.11 -7.62 -1.89
CA MET A 44 -25.85 -7.85 -0.65
C MET A 44 -24.94 -7.91 0.58
N GLY A 45 -23.73 -8.47 0.47
CA GLY A 45 -22.77 -8.49 1.57
C GLY A 45 -22.28 -7.07 1.92
N TRP A 46 -22.01 -6.26 0.91
CA TRP A 46 -21.65 -4.85 1.05
C TRP A 46 -22.79 -4.02 1.63
N ASP A 47 -24.03 -4.30 1.24
CA ASP A 47 -25.20 -3.61 1.77
C ASP A 47 -25.46 -3.98 3.24
N ILE A 48 -25.11 -5.19 3.68
CA ILE A 48 -25.15 -5.56 5.10
C ILE A 48 -24.12 -4.74 5.90
N LEU A 49 -22.87 -4.62 5.42
CA LEU A 49 -21.89 -3.77 6.09
C LEU A 49 -22.33 -2.30 6.15
N ASP A 50 -22.92 -1.80 5.05
CA ASP A 50 -23.46 -0.44 4.97
C ASP A 50 -24.63 -0.20 5.92
N GLU A 51 -25.56 -1.16 6.05
CA GLU A 51 -26.73 -1.13 6.95
C GLU A 51 -26.29 -0.86 8.40
N TYR A 52 -25.13 -1.39 8.78
CA TYR A 52 -24.57 -1.27 10.13
C TYR A 52 -23.50 -0.17 10.26
N GLY A 53 -23.16 0.54 9.19
CA GLY A 53 -22.09 1.54 9.18
C GLY A 53 -20.69 0.95 9.42
N LEU A 54 -20.47 -0.29 8.98
CA LEU A 54 -19.21 -1.03 9.12
C LEU A 54 -18.48 -1.18 7.78
N ASP A 55 -18.98 -0.59 6.69
CA ASP A 55 -18.33 -0.63 5.38
C ASP A 55 -17.02 0.17 5.41
N THR A 56 -15.90 -0.55 5.40
CA THR A 56 -14.56 0.02 5.42
C THR A 56 -14.03 0.32 4.02
N TYR A 57 -14.76 -0.02 2.96
CA TYR A 57 -14.29 0.07 1.58
C TYR A 57 -14.91 1.26 0.82
N SER A 58 -14.29 1.62 -0.30
CA SER A 58 -14.81 2.62 -1.24
C SER A 58 -15.08 4.00 -0.63
N LYS A 59 -14.22 4.41 0.31
CA LYS A 59 -14.18 5.76 0.88
C LYS A 59 -13.61 6.75 -0.14
N GLN A 60 -14.10 7.99 -0.10
CA GLN A 60 -13.73 9.04 -1.04
C GLN A 60 -13.23 10.25 -0.25
N ILE A 61 -12.01 10.71 -0.49
CA ILE A 61 -11.55 12.02 -0.01
C ILE A 61 -12.17 13.11 -0.88
N VAL A 62 -12.70 14.16 -0.26
CA VAL A 62 -13.24 15.33 -0.94
C VAL A 62 -12.17 16.41 -1.00
N GLY A 63 -11.80 16.82 -2.22
CA GLY A 63 -10.81 17.87 -2.45
C GLY A 63 -9.37 17.37 -2.39
N ALA A 64 -8.46 18.25 -1.98
CA ALA A 64 -7.03 17.97 -1.90
C ALA A 64 -6.70 17.03 -0.73
N VAL A 65 -5.66 16.22 -0.87
CA VAL A 65 -5.14 15.40 0.22
C VAL A 65 -4.37 16.32 1.17
N LEU A 66 -4.88 16.44 2.40
CA LEU A 66 -4.36 17.32 3.44
C LEU A 66 -4.46 16.62 4.82
N PRO A 67 -3.72 17.12 5.84
CA PRO A 67 -3.83 16.66 7.24
C PRO A 67 -5.24 16.71 7.82
N TRP A 68 -6.12 17.54 7.25
CA TRP A 68 -7.55 17.59 7.55
C TRP A 68 -8.34 17.40 6.27
N ALA A 69 -9.34 16.54 6.29
CA ALA A 69 -10.11 16.20 5.10
C ALA A 69 -11.57 15.90 5.42
N GLN A 70 -12.41 16.05 4.40
CA GLN A 70 -13.75 15.48 4.36
C GLN A 70 -13.69 14.16 3.61
N ALA A 71 -14.44 13.17 4.09
CA ALA A 71 -14.59 11.88 3.45
C ALA A 71 -16.07 11.56 3.22
N LYS A 72 -16.35 10.90 2.10
CA LYS A 72 -17.66 10.32 1.77
C LYS A 72 -17.56 8.81 1.64
N ASP A 73 -18.67 8.12 1.85
CA ASP A 73 -18.79 6.70 1.57
C ASP A 73 -19.11 6.42 0.09
N ARG A 74 -19.27 5.14 -0.26
CA ARG A 74 -19.60 4.70 -1.62
C ARG A 74 -20.95 5.21 -2.15
N ARG A 75 -21.86 5.62 -1.27
CA ARG A 75 -23.18 6.19 -1.60
C ARG A 75 -23.15 7.73 -1.61
N GLY A 76 -21.99 8.34 -1.40
CA GLY A 76 -21.79 9.79 -1.39
C GLY A 76 -22.26 10.48 -0.12
N ARG A 77 -22.61 9.72 0.93
CA ARG A 77 -22.99 10.30 2.23
C ARG A 77 -21.73 10.75 2.98
N PRO A 78 -21.81 11.81 3.82
CA PRO A 78 -20.70 12.20 4.69
C PRO A 78 -20.29 11.03 5.59
N LEU A 79 -19.00 10.68 5.58
CA LEU A 79 -18.43 9.58 6.35
C LEU A 79 -17.62 10.09 7.54
N ALA A 80 -16.78 11.09 7.31
CA ALA A 80 -15.93 11.70 8.32
C ALA A 80 -15.54 13.11 7.87
N GLU A 81 -15.35 14.00 8.82
CA GLU A 81 -14.76 15.31 8.59
C GLU A 81 -13.82 15.59 9.75
N GLY A 82 -12.52 15.71 9.47
CA GLY A 82 -11.54 15.93 10.53
C GLY A 82 -10.13 15.47 10.15
N VAL A 83 -9.37 15.01 11.14
CA VAL A 83 -7.94 14.72 10.97
C VAL A 83 -7.73 13.47 10.12
N ASN A 84 -6.82 13.56 9.15
CA ASN A 84 -6.58 12.57 8.13
C ASN A 84 -5.29 11.78 8.36
N PHE A 85 -5.42 10.53 8.79
CA PHE A 85 -4.37 9.53 8.83
C PHE A 85 -4.66 8.36 7.87
N GLY A 86 -5.50 8.59 6.86
CA GLY A 86 -5.92 7.59 5.87
C GLY A 86 -5.22 7.72 4.51
N SER A 87 -4.58 8.85 4.21
CA SER A 87 -3.97 9.13 2.90
C SER A 87 -2.46 8.89 2.87
N GLN A 88 -1.97 8.22 1.83
CA GLN A 88 -0.55 7.90 1.64
C GLN A 88 0.21 9.04 0.95
N ASP A 89 0.41 10.17 1.62
CA ASP A 89 1.19 11.31 1.10
C ASP A 89 2.28 11.74 2.08
N TYR A 90 3.30 10.88 2.21
CA TYR A 90 4.25 10.88 3.34
C TYR A 90 4.96 12.22 3.56
N LEU A 91 5.41 12.87 2.48
CA LEU A 91 6.05 14.17 2.55
C LEU A 91 5.10 15.35 2.29
N SER A 92 3.80 15.09 2.18
CA SER A 92 2.77 16.09 1.89
C SER A 92 3.01 16.82 0.57
N LEU A 93 3.42 16.07 -0.47
CA LEU A 93 3.78 16.64 -1.77
C LEU A 93 2.61 16.69 -2.75
N SER A 94 1.55 15.91 -2.53
CA SER A 94 0.41 15.84 -3.46
C SER A 94 -0.30 17.18 -3.67
N SER A 95 -0.29 18.03 -2.64
CA SER A 95 -0.90 19.37 -2.66
C SER A 95 0.15 20.50 -2.70
N HIS A 96 1.42 20.18 -2.92
CA HIS A 96 2.51 21.15 -2.87
C HIS A 96 2.45 22.16 -4.03
N PRO A 97 2.61 23.48 -3.80
CA PRO A 97 2.45 24.49 -4.85
C PRO A 97 3.41 24.31 -6.03
N LEU A 98 4.68 23.95 -5.77
CA LEU A 98 5.66 23.70 -6.85
C LEU A 98 5.32 22.46 -7.67
N ILE A 99 4.71 21.44 -7.07
CA ILE A 99 4.26 20.23 -7.77
C ILE A 99 3.09 20.55 -8.70
N ARG A 100 2.09 21.27 -8.18
CA ARG A 100 0.96 21.74 -8.98
C ARG A 100 1.43 22.61 -10.15
N GLN A 101 2.36 23.53 -9.90
CA GLN A 101 2.92 24.38 -10.95
C GLN A 101 3.63 23.54 -12.04
N ALA A 102 4.44 22.56 -11.66
CA ALA A 102 5.10 21.66 -12.60
C ALA A 102 4.08 20.88 -13.45
N ALA A 103 2.98 20.41 -12.84
CA ALA A 103 1.92 19.73 -13.57
C ALA A 103 1.24 20.65 -14.61
N VAL A 104 0.89 21.88 -14.22
CA VAL A 104 0.27 22.86 -15.14
C VAL A 104 1.21 23.19 -16.31
N GLN A 105 2.50 23.44 -16.03
CA GLN A 105 3.49 23.72 -17.06
C GLN A 105 3.66 22.55 -18.03
N ALA A 106 3.69 21.31 -17.51
CA ALA A 106 3.77 20.12 -18.35
C ALA A 106 2.56 19.99 -19.28
N ILE A 107 1.35 20.30 -18.78
CA ILE A 107 0.12 20.30 -19.59
C ILE A 107 0.20 21.34 -20.71
N GLU A 108 0.66 22.55 -20.40
CA GLU A 108 0.78 23.63 -21.38
C GLU A 108 1.81 23.32 -22.48
N GLN A 109 2.91 22.66 -22.13
CA GLN A 109 4.02 22.41 -23.06
C GLN A 109 3.88 21.12 -23.85
N MET A 110 3.41 20.05 -23.23
CA MET A 110 3.43 18.68 -23.79
C MET A 110 2.04 18.05 -23.93
N GLY A 111 0.99 18.74 -23.46
CA GLY A 111 -0.33 18.15 -23.31
C GLY A 111 -0.37 17.09 -22.20
N VAL A 112 -1.46 16.33 -22.16
CA VAL A 112 -1.74 15.38 -21.07
C VAL A 112 -1.25 13.97 -21.32
N HIS A 113 -0.93 13.60 -22.57
CA HIS A 113 -0.64 12.23 -22.95
C HIS A 113 0.20 12.12 -24.23
N VAL A 114 1.12 11.15 -24.29
CA VAL A 114 2.00 10.90 -25.45
C VAL A 114 1.36 9.94 -26.47
N GLY A 115 0.44 9.06 -26.05
CA GLY A 115 -0.33 8.21 -26.97
C GLY A 115 0.42 6.99 -27.52
N GLY A 116 1.40 6.45 -26.78
CA GLY A 116 2.14 5.25 -27.18
C GLY A 116 2.74 4.49 -26.00
N SER A 117 3.20 3.26 -26.26
CA SER A 117 3.91 2.45 -25.26
C SER A 117 5.39 2.84 -25.14
N ALA A 118 5.99 2.58 -23.99
CA ALA A 118 7.41 2.88 -23.74
C ALA A 118 8.36 2.05 -24.63
N ALA A 119 7.87 0.94 -25.20
CA ALA A 119 8.60 0.15 -26.19
C ALA A 119 8.61 0.77 -27.60
N LEU A 120 7.72 1.73 -27.87
CA LEU A 120 7.58 2.44 -29.14
C LEU A 120 7.67 3.97 -28.90
N MET A 121 6.87 4.77 -29.60
CA MET A 121 6.84 6.24 -29.49
C MET A 121 6.06 6.74 -28.26
N GLY A 122 6.22 6.10 -27.10
CA GLY A 122 5.51 6.46 -25.86
C GLY A 122 6.34 7.25 -24.85
N ASN A 123 7.66 7.17 -24.92
CA ASN A 123 8.53 7.90 -23.99
C ASN A 123 8.58 9.39 -24.37
N SER A 124 8.43 10.25 -23.36
CA SER A 124 8.67 11.69 -23.45
C SER A 124 10.08 12.05 -23.00
N GLU A 125 10.54 13.25 -23.32
CA GLU A 125 11.80 13.79 -22.78
C GLU A 125 11.81 13.75 -21.25
N ALA A 126 10.69 14.14 -20.62
CA ALA A 126 10.49 14.08 -19.17
C ALA A 126 10.66 12.66 -18.61
N SER A 127 10.10 11.65 -19.28
CA SER A 127 10.19 10.26 -18.81
C SER A 127 11.61 9.71 -18.94
N VAL A 128 12.34 10.07 -20.00
CA VAL A 128 13.75 9.67 -20.16
C VAL A 128 14.64 10.35 -19.13
N GLN A 129 14.43 11.65 -18.87
CA GLN A 129 15.13 12.36 -17.81
C GLN A 129 14.88 11.71 -16.45
N LEU A 130 13.63 11.35 -16.15
CA LEU A 130 13.29 10.70 -14.90
C LEU A 130 13.96 9.32 -14.74
N GLU A 131 14.10 8.53 -15.81
CA GLU A 131 14.87 7.29 -15.77
C GLU A 131 16.33 7.55 -15.37
N CYS A 132 16.97 8.56 -15.95
CA CYS A 132 18.35 8.92 -15.65
C CYS A 132 18.52 9.39 -14.20
N GLU A 133 17.65 10.29 -13.72
CA GLU A 133 17.72 10.83 -12.35
C GLU A 133 17.48 9.73 -11.29
N LEU A 134 16.59 8.77 -11.55
CA LEU A 134 16.36 7.64 -10.63
C LEU A 134 17.55 6.66 -10.61
N ALA A 135 18.12 6.35 -11.79
CA ALA A 135 19.29 5.50 -11.89
C ALA A 135 20.48 6.12 -11.14
N ASP A 136 20.75 7.41 -11.38
CA ASP A 136 21.78 8.18 -10.67
C ASP A 136 21.54 8.16 -9.15
N TRP A 137 20.34 8.52 -8.70
CA TRP A 137 20.05 8.60 -7.26
C TRP A 137 20.18 7.26 -6.52
N LEU A 138 19.85 6.14 -7.17
CA LEU A 138 19.99 4.79 -6.60
C LEU A 138 21.40 4.18 -6.77
N HIS A 139 22.32 4.87 -7.43
CA HIS A 139 23.62 4.37 -7.87
C HIS A 139 23.51 3.10 -8.74
N LEU A 140 22.54 3.07 -9.63
CA LEU A 140 22.29 1.98 -10.59
C LEU A 140 22.51 2.47 -12.02
N LYS A 141 22.80 1.55 -12.94
CA LYS A 141 23.12 1.92 -14.33
C LYS A 141 21.90 2.24 -15.19
N ASP A 142 20.79 1.53 -14.97
CA ASP A 142 19.61 1.63 -15.81
C ASP A 142 18.32 1.67 -14.97
N CYS A 143 17.32 2.39 -15.48
CA CYS A 143 15.97 2.46 -14.95
C CYS A 143 14.95 2.40 -16.10
N SER A 144 13.82 1.72 -15.87
CA SER A 144 12.66 1.65 -16.78
C SER A 144 11.39 2.04 -16.03
N LEU A 145 10.58 2.91 -16.62
CA LEU A 145 9.33 3.38 -16.02
C LEU A 145 8.12 2.53 -16.39
N PHE A 146 7.15 2.50 -15.48
CA PHE A 146 5.89 1.77 -15.63
C PHE A 146 4.70 2.66 -15.32
N PRO A 147 3.51 2.38 -15.90
CA PRO A 147 2.30 3.17 -15.66
C PRO A 147 1.81 3.13 -14.20
N THR A 148 2.17 2.08 -13.46
CA THR A 148 1.89 1.95 -12.02
C THR A 148 3.01 1.20 -11.30
N GLY A 149 3.15 1.37 -9.98
CA GLY A 149 4.06 0.56 -9.16
C GLY A 149 3.69 -0.93 -9.14
N TRP A 150 2.38 -1.23 -9.20
CA TRP A 150 1.90 -2.61 -9.32
C TRP A 150 2.42 -3.25 -10.62
N ALA A 151 2.32 -2.52 -11.75
CA ALA A 151 2.83 -2.97 -13.05
C ALA A 151 4.35 -3.13 -13.07
N ALA A 152 5.09 -2.27 -12.35
CA ALA A 152 6.54 -2.42 -12.19
C ALA A 152 6.90 -3.73 -11.48
N GLY A 153 6.25 -4.04 -10.34
CA GLY A 153 6.53 -5.26 -9.57
C GLY A 153 6.17 -6.53 -10.34
N TYR A 154 4.96 -6.57 -10.90
CA TYR A 154 4.53 -7.69 -11.76
C TYR A 154 5.44 -7.84 -12.99
N GLY A 155 5.76 -6.72 -13.65
CA GLY A 155 6.51 -6.66 -14.89
C GLY A 155 7.97 -7.06 -14.74
N ALA A 156 8.64 -6.65 -13.66
CA ALA A 156 10.00 -7.03 -13.35
C ALA A 156 10.15 -8.55 -13.27
N ILE A 157 9.26 -9.20 -12.51
CA ILE A 157 9.28 -10.66 -12.33
C ILE A 157 8.99 -11.36 -13.65
N ARG A 158 7.98 -10.92 -14.41
CA ARG A 158 7.65 -11.50 -15.72
C ARG A 158 8.75 -11.34 -16.76
N ALA A 159 9.49 -10.23 -16.74
CA ALA A 159 10.62 -10.00 -17.63
C ALA A 159 11.81 -10.93 -17.34
N LEU A 160 12.08 -11.17 -16.05
CA LEU A 160 13.24 -11.95 -15.58
C LEU A 160 13.00 -13.47 -15.61
N VAL A 161 11.89 -13.92 -15.02
CA VAL A 161 11.67 -15.32 -14.70
C VAL A 161 11.12 -16.09 -15.91
N ARG A 162 11.64 -17.28 -16.16
CA ARG A 162 11.12 -18.25 -17.15
C ARG A 162 10.39 -19.39 -16.45
N ASP A 163 9.64 -20.19 -17.21
CA ASP A 163 8.79 -21.27 -16.68
C ASP A 163 9.58 -22.34 -15.88
N ARG A 164 10.86 -22.53 -16.19
CA ARG A 164 11.76 -23.46 -15.48
C ARG A 164 12.42 -22.87 -14.22
N ASP A 165 12.36 -21.56 -14.06
CA ASP A 165 13.06 -20.86 -12.98
C ASP A 165 12.19 -20.84 -11.72
N HIS A 166 12.82 -20.59 -10.59
CA HIS A 166 12.19 -20.61 -9.28
C HIS A 166 12.09 -19.21 -8.69
N VAL A 167 11.01 -18.94 -7.97
CA VAL A 167 10.84 -17.71 -7.17
C VAL A 167 10.75 -18.08 -5.71
N VAL A 168 11.56 -17.46 -4.87
CA VAL A 168 11.54 -17.59 -3.40
C VAL A 168 11.15 -16.24 -2.82
N ILE A 169 9.93 -16.12 -2.32
CA ILE A 169 9.31 -14.82 -1.98
C ILE A 169 8.89 -14.77 -0.51
N ASP A 170 9.09 -13.62 0.14
CA ASP A 170 8.60 -13.41 1.50
C ASP A 170 7.07 -13.60 1.51
N ARG A 171 6.54 -14.37 2.46
CA ARG A 171 5.10 -14.66 2.53
C ARG A 171 4.22 -13.42 2.66
N LEU A 172 4.75 -12.29 3.14
CA LEU A 172 4.03 -11.01 3.25
C LEU A 172 4.31 -10.03 2.10
N ALA A 173 5.14 -10.41 1.13
CA ALA A 173 5.43 -9.56 -0.03
C ALA A 173 4.14 -9.18 -0.78
N HIS A 174 4.11 -7.94 -1.27
CA HIS A 174 2.94 -7.31 -1.87
C HIS A 174 2.32 -8.12 -3.03
N ALA A 175 1.01 -7.98 -3.20
CA ALA A 175 0.23 -8.76 -4.16
C ALA A 175 0.77 -8.69 -5.60
N CYS A 176 1.30 -7.55 -6.05
CA CYS A 176 1.90 -7.45 -7.39
C CYS A 176 3.08 -8.40 -7.60
N LEU A 177 3.89 -8.62 -6.56
CA LEU A 177 5.05 -9.51 -6.59
C LEU A 177 4.59 -10.97 -6.56
N GLN A 178 3.61 -11.29 -5.72
CA GLN A 178 3.01 -12.63 -5.64
C GLN A 178 2.32 -13.04 -6.94
N GLU A 179 1.54 -12.13 -7.53
CA GLU A 179 0.86 -12.35 -8.82
C GLU A 179 1.87 -12.42 -9.98
N GLY A 180 2.90 -11.56 -9.97
CA GLY A 180 4.00 -11.63 -10.92
C GLY A 180 4.71 -12.98 -10.89
N ALA A 181 5.02 -13.50 -9.70
CA ALA A 181 5.66 -14.80 -9.51
C ALA A 181 4.80 -15.96 -10.04
N ARG A 182 3.52 -16.01 -9.64
CA ARG A 182 2.58 -17.05 -10.08
C ARG A 182 2.28 -17.01 -11.58
N ALA A 183 2.28 -15.81 -12.17
CA ALA A 183 2.14 -15.65 -13.61
C ALA A 183 3.42 -15.98 -14.38
N ALA A 184 4.58 -16.01 -13.71
CA ALA A 184 5.87 -16.27 -14.35
C ALA A 184 6.25 -17.75 -14.39
N THR A 185 5.95 -18.49 -13.32
CA THR A 185 6.37 -19.88 -13.14
C THR A 185 5.44 -20.62 -12.19
N ARG A 186 5.37 -21.94 -12.31
CA ARG A 186 4.74 -22.83 -11.33
C ARG A 186 5.60 -23.08 -10.08
N HIS A 187 6.89 -22.70 -10.12
CA HIS A 187 7.87 -22.98 -9.08
C HIS A 187 8.02 -21.81 -8.09
N VAL A 188 6.92 -21.46 -7.42
CA VAL A 188 6.88 -20.38 -6.42
C VAL A 188 6.94 -20.98 -5.02
N HIS A 189 7.94 -20.56 -4.25
CA HIS A 189 8.21 -20.99 -2.88
C HIS A 189 8.10 -19.78 -1.96
N THR A 190 7.41 -19.93 -0.83
CA THR A 190 7.38 -18.88 0.19
C THR A 190 8.39 -19.18 1.29
N PHE A 191 8.96 -18.12 1.87
CA PHE A 191 9.71 -18.23 3.13
C PHE A 191 9.03 -17.42 4.22
N ASP A 192 9.29 -17.82 5.47
CA ASP A 192 8.75 -17.12 6.63
C ASP A 192 9.21 -15.67 6.67
N HIS A 193 8.28 -14.78 6.98
CA HIS A 193 8.52 -13.34 6.99
C HIS A 193 9.77 -12.96 7.79
N LEU A 194 10.67 -12.20 7.16
CA LEU A 194 11.98 -11.77 7.68
C LEU A 194 12.93 -12.91 8.14
N SER A 195 12.65 -14.17 7.78
CA SER A 195 13.42 -15.33 8.24
C SER A 195 14.47 -15.75 7.21
N LEU A 196 15.71 -15.28 7.38
CA LEU A 196 16.87 -15.71 6.60
C LEU A 196 17.08 -17.24 6.65
N ALA A 197 16.81 -17.86 7.79
CA ALA A 197 16.90 -19.32 7.93
C ALA A 197 15.86 -20.04 7.07
N SER A 198 14.63 -19.51 6.98
CA SER A 198 13.61 -20.06 6.08
C SER A 198 13.97 -19.84 4.62
N LEU A 199 14.50 -18.68 4.27
CA LEU A 199 15.00 -18.38 2.93
C LEU A 199 16.12 -19.34 2.53
N GLU A 200 17.12 -19.53 3.38
CA GLU A 200 18.25 -20.42 3.12
C GLU A 200 17.80 -21.87 2.90
N ARG A 201 16.86 -22.38 3.71
CA ARG A 201 16.30 -23.72 3.50
C ARG A 201 15.71 -23.91 2.10
N GLN A 202 14.97 -22.91 1.60
CA GLN A 202 14.40 -22.97 0.24
C GLN A 202 15.51 -22.95 -0.82
N LEU A 203 16.51 -22.09 -0.67
CA LEU A 203 17.62 -21.97 -1.60
C LEU A 203 18.46 -23.26 -1.68
N VAL A 204 18.78 -23.87 -0.53
CA VAL A 204 19.48 -25.16 -0.45
C VAL A 204 18.68 -26.23 -1.19
N ALA A 205 17.40 -26.39 -0.86
CA ALA A 205 16.56 -27.41 -1.47
C ALA A 205 16.45 -27.24 -3.00
N ILE A 206 16.34 -26.00 -3.50
CA ILE A 206 16.31 -25.76 -4.95
C ILE A 206 17.66 -26.11 -5.58
N ARG A 207 18.78 -25.70 -4.98
CA ARG A 207 20.11 -25.95 -5.57
C ARG A 207 20.51 -27.42 -5.57
N GLU A 208 20.11 -28.19 -4.56
CA GLU A 208 20.34 -29.63 -4.50
C GLU A 208 19.56 -30.38 -5.60
N ASN A 209 18.32 -29.99 -5.87
CA ASN A 209 17.45 -30.67 -6.84
C ASN A 209 17.60 -30.10 -8.27
N HIS A 210 17.97 -28.83 -8.41
CA HIS A 210 17.98 -28.05 -9.64
C HIS A 210 19.22 -27.13 -9.70
N PRO A 211 20.43 -27.68 -9.88
CA PRO A 211 21.68 -26.92 -9.72
C PRO A 211 21.86 -25.78 -10.74
N SER A 212 21.17 -25.82 -11.89
CA SER A 212 21.39 -24.87 -13.01
C SER A 212 20.22 -23.93 -13.31
N VAL A 213 19.15 -23.91 -12.50
CA VAL A 213 17.97 -23.05 -12.77
C VAL A 213 18.19 -21.62 -12.27
N GLY A 214 17.51 -20.64 -12.88
CA GLY A 214 17.44 -19.30 -12.32
C GLY A 214 16.65 -19.30 -11.01
N ILE A 215 17.08 -18.48 -10.05
CA ILE A 215 16.34 -18.27 -8.80
C ILE A 215 16.21 -16.76 -8.58
N LEU A 216 14.96 -16.30 -8.38
CA LEU A 216 14.66 -14.95 -7.95
C LEU A 216 14.24 -14.96 -6.48
N VAL A 217 14.98 -14.25 -5.63
CA VAL A 217 14.58 -13.95 -4.25
C VAL A 217 13.85 -12.61 -4.23
N VAL A 218 12.71 -12.55 -3.56
CA VAL A 218 11.85 -11.35 -3.54
C VAL A 218 11.52 -10.93 -2.11
N THR A 219 11.76 -9.67 -1.78
CA THR A 219 11.39 -9.05 -0.50
C THR A 219 11.05 -7.56 -0.67
N GLU A 220 10.58 -6.92 0.40
CA GLU A 220 10.36 -5.47 0.47
C GLU A 220 11.42 -4.82 1.36
N SER A 221 11.73 -3.54 1.14
CA SER A 221 12.61 -2.76 2.02
C SER A 221 11.90 -2.27 3.28
N LEU A 222 10.59 -2.03 3.20
CA LEU A 222 9.71 -1.70 4.30
C LEU A 222 8.32 -2.27 4.00
N PHE A 223 7.87 -3.23 4.80
CA PHE A 223 6.62 -3.92 4.52
C PHE A 223 5.39 -3.04 4.77
N SER A 224 4.50 -3.03 3.78
CA SER A 224 3.35 -2.13 3.78
C SER A 224 2.42 -2.27 4.99
N MET A 225 2.20 -3.48 5.54
CA MET A 225 1.20 -3.73 6.60
C MET A 225 1.77 -3.78 8.01
N ASP A 226 3.03 -4.18 8.15
CA ASP A 226 3.69 -4.46 9.43
C ASP A 226 4.72 -3.38 9.78
N SER A 227 5.15 -2.58 8.78
CA SER A 227 6.11 -1.47 8.93
C SER A 227 7.46 -1.94 9.48
N ASP A 228 7.88 -3.16 9.16
CA ASP A 228 9.17 -3.74 9.49
C ASP A 228 10.08 -3.84 8.26
N ILE A 229 11.37 -4.02 8.53
CA ILE A 229 12.46 -3.90 7.57
C ILE A 229 13.32 -5.17 7.65
N PRO A 230 13.58 -5.87 6.54
CA PRO A 230 14.52 -7.00 6.53
C PRO A 230 15.98 -6.54 6.56
N ASP A 231 16.87 -7.46 6.92
CA ASP A 231 18.30 -7.31 6.69
C ASP A 231 18.61 -7.53 5.19
N LEU A 232 18.55 -6.44 4.41
CA LEU A 232 18.76 -6.45 2.96
C LEU A 232 20.17 -6.91 2.60
N LYS A 233 21.17 -6.58 3.42
CA LYS A 233 22.55 -7.02 3.21
C LYS A 233 22.65 -8.53 3.31
N ALA A 234 22.09 -9.12 4.37
CA ALA A 234 22.10 -10.57 4.54
C ALA A 234 21.26 -11.29 3.48
N HIS A 235 20.13 -10.71 3.02
CA HIS A 235 19.37 -11.25 1.89
C HIS A 235 20.21 -11.26 0.61
N GLN A 236 20.94 -10.19 0.31
CA GLN A 236 21.79 -10.09 -0.87
C GLN A 236 22.94 -11.10 -0.83
N GLU A 237 23.66 -11.16 0.30
CA GLU A 237 24.76 -12.11 0.52
C GLU A 237 24.29 -13.56 0.39
N LEU A 238 23.12 -13.87 0.96
CA LEU A 238 22.53 -15.19 0.90
C LEU A 238 22.07 -15.54 -0.52
N ALA A 239 21.40 -14.62 -1.23
CA ALA A 239 21.00 -14.82 -2.62
C ALA A 239 22.22 -15.11 -3.49
N HIS A 240 23.29 -14.30 -3.38
CA HIS A 240 24.52 -14.48 -4.15
C HIS A 240 25.26 -15.78 -3.81
N ARG A 241 25.29 -16.22 -2.53
CA ARG A 241 25.86 -17.51 -2.12
C ARG A 241 25.26 -18.68 -2.91
N TYR A 242 23.96 -18.62 -3.20
CA TYR A 242 23.24 -19.63 -3.97
C TYR A 242 23.00 -19.20 -5.43
N GLN A 243 23.78 -18.27 -5.98
CA GLN A 243 23.66 -17.81 -7.37
C GLN A 243 22.21 -17.39 -7.74
N ALA A 244 21.51 -16.75 -6.82
CA ALA A 244 20.19 -16.20 -7.00
C ALA A 244 20.26 -14.67 -7.16
N THR A 245 19.23 -14.10 -7.77
CA THR A 245 19.06 -12.65 -7.94
C THR A 245 18.11 -12.13 -6.87
N LEU A 246 18.43 -10.99 -6.23
CA LEU A 246 17.55 -10.32 -5.28
C LEU A 246 16.76 -9.18 -5.93
N LEU A 247 15.44 -9.21 -5.77
CA LEU A 247 14.53 -8.09 -6.07
C LEU A 247 14.00 -7.48 -4.78
N VAL A 248 14.15 -6.17 -4.64
CA VAL A 248 13.65 -5.39 -3.48
C VAL A 248 12.65 -4.33 -3.93
N ASP A 249 11.47 -4.32 -3.31
CA ASP A 249 10.48 -3.24 -3.43
C ASP A 249 10.79 -2.10 -2.43
N VAL A 250 10.95 -0.87 -2.94
CA VAL A 250 11.21 0.36 -2.16
C VAL A 250 10.02 1.32 -2.09
N ALA A 251 8.81 0.82 -2.29
CA ALA A 251 7.61 1.64 -2.37
C ALA A 251 7.35 2.48 -1.10
N HIS A 252 7.65 1.96 0.08
CA HIS A 252 7.20 2.56 1.35
C HIS A 252 8.23 3.44 2.05
N ASP A 253 9.50 3.39 1.67
CA ASP A 253 10.60 4.11 2.32
C ASP A 253 11.34 5.08 1.38
N LEU A 254 11.33 4.85 0.06
CA LEU A 254 11.97 5.74 -0.90
C LEU A 254 11.35 7.14 -0.88
N GLY A 255 12.25 8.12 -0.79
CA GLY A 255 12.00 9.55 -0.60
C GLY A 255 11.67 9.95 0.84
N SER A 256 11.02 9.09 1.62
CA SER A 256 10.45 9.42 2.94
C SER A 256 11.35 9.07 4.13
N MET A 257 12.31 8.16 3.95
CA MET A 257 13.20 7.70 5.01
C MET A 257 14.69 7.90 4.69
N GLY A 258 15.49 8.07 5.73
CA GLY A 258 16.93 8.31 5.64
C GLY A 258 17.29 9.78 5.37
N PRO A 259 18.55 10.18 5.63
CA PRO A 259 18.99 11.56 5.47
C PRO A 259 18.82 12.08 4.03
N GLU A 260 19.05 11.21 3.03
CA GLU A 260 18.94 11.57 1.60
C GLU A 260 17.66 11.06 0.94
N GLY A 261 16.73 10.47 1.71
CA GLY A 261 15.50 9.90 1.17
C GLY A 261 15.71 8.54 0.47
N LEU A 262 16.80 7.82 0.72
CA LEU A 262 17.11 6.55 0.05
C LEU A 262 16.73 5.30 0.87
N GLY A 263 15.94 5.49 1.92
CA GLY A 263 15.30 4.40 2.66
C GLY A 263 16.27 3.41 3.30
N ALA A 264 15.79 2.18 3.46
CA ALA A 264 16.53 1.08 4.07
C ALA A 264 17.76 0.68 3.24
N ILE A 265 17.73 0.87 1.91
CA ILE A 265 18.88 0.59 1.04
C ILE A 265 20.08 1.45 1.46
N GLN A 266 19.89 2.77 1.64
CA GLN A 266 20.97 3.64 2.15
C GLN A 266 21.33 3.31 3.59
N ALA A 267 20.34 3.13 4.47
CA ALA A 267 20.59 2.88 5.90
C ALA A 267 21.44 1.61 6.14
N GLN A 268 21.34 0.63 5.25
CA GLN A 268 22.10 -0.63 5.32
C GLN A 268 23.35 -0.64 4.42
N GLY A 269 23.71 0.48 3.77
CA GLY A 269 24.90 0.58 2.92
C GLY A 269 24.81 -0.25 1.62
N MET A 270 23.59 -0.40 1.09
CA MET A 270 23.26 -1.26 -0.06
C MET A 270 22.99 -0.49 -1.37
N LEU A 271 23.23 0.83 -1.41
CA LEU A 271 23.12 1.63 -2.64
C LEU A 271 23.99 1.06 -3.75
N GLY A 272 23.40 0.93 -4.95
CA GLY A 272 24.05 0.32 -6.11
C GLY A 272 24.40 -1.16 -5.98
N LYS A 273 24.01 -1.85 -4.89
CA LYS A 273 24.38 -3.27 -4.64
C LYS A 273 23.21 -4.24 -4.78
N ILE A 274 21.98 -3.77 -4.66
CA ILE A 274 20.79 -4.61 -4.88
C ILE A 274 20.67 -4.92 -6.37
N ASP A 275 20.46 -6.20 -6.72
CA ASP A 275 20.46 -6.62 -8.12
C ASP A 275 19.31 -5.97 -8.92
N VAL A 276 18.11 -5.95 -8.35
CA VAL A 276 16.92 -5.33 -8.94
C VAL A 276 16.16 -4.53 -7.88
N VAL A 277 16.01 -3.23 -8.10
CA VAL A 277 15.19 -2.36 -7.26
C VAL A 277 13.94 -1.99 -8.02
N MET A 278 12.78 -2.10 -7.39
CA MET A 278 11.54 -1.56 -7.95
C MET A 278 10.87 -0.63 -6.94
N GLY A 279 10.12 0.35 -7.44
CA GLY A 279 9.38 1.25 -6.57
C GLY A 279 8.15 1.86 -7.25
N THR A 280 7.52 2.80 -6.53
CA THR A 280 6.30 3.49 -6.98
C THR A 280 6.34 4.97 -6.68
N PHE A 281 5.62 5.73 -7.50
CA PHE A 281 5.47 7.16 -7.31
C PHE A 281 4.20 7.54 -6.51
N SER A 282 3.31 6.58 -6.25
CA SER A 282 1.94 6.81 -5.76
C SER A 282 1.83 7.20 -4.28
N LYS A 283 2.97 7.52 -3.67
CA LYS A 283 3.11 7.79 -2.24
C LYS A 283 3.90 9.08 -2.08
N THR A 284 5.21 8.98 -1.80
CA THR A 284 6.09 10.13 -1.62
C THR A 284 6.11 11.09 -2.82
N PHE A 285 5.97 10.59 -4.04
CA PHE A 285 6.21 11.35 -5.28
C PHE A 285 4.94 11.91 -5.95
N ALA A 286 3.82 11.96 -5.23
CA ALA A 286 2.61 12.67 -5.67
C ALA A 286 2.04 12.27 -7.05
N SER A 287 2.33 11.07 -7.56
CA SER A 287 1.94 10.67 -8.91
C SER A 287 1.70 9.17 -9.03
N ASN A 288 0.84 8.72 -9.93
CA ASN A 288 0.84 7.30 -10.29
C ASN A 288 2.12 6.96 -11.09
N GLY A 289 2.44 5.67 -11.14
CA GLY A 289 3.62 5.16 -11.83
C GLY A 289 4.53 4.34 -10.94
N GLY A 290 5.53 3.75 -11.56
CA GLY A 290 6.59 3.03 -10.87
C GLY A 290 7.81 2.86 -11.75
N PHE A 291 8.81 2.19 -11.21
CA PHE A 291 10.07 1.98 -11.90
C PHE A 291 10.71 0.65 -11.53
N VAL A 292 11.61 0.19 -12.38
CA VAL A 292 12.53 -0.92 -12.13
C VAL A 292 13.93 -0.47 -12.52
N ALA A 293 14.89 -0.60 -11.63
CA ALA A 293 16.27 -0.20 -11.81
C ALA A 293 17.24 -1.36 -11.51
N SER A 294 18.35 -1.41 -12.23
CA SER A 294 19.37 -2.47 -12.08
C SER A 294 20.72 -2.04 -12.68
N ASN A 295 21.77 -2.75 -12.28
CA ASN A 295 23.09 -2.69 -12.91
C ASN A 295 23.24 -3.66 -14.10
N GLU A 296 22.27 -4.56 -14.31
CA GLU A 296 22.29 -5.52 -15.41
C GLU A 296 21.84 -4.83 -16.72
N PRO A 297 22.75 -4.59 -17.69
CA PRO A 297 22.42 -3.86 -18.92
C PRO A 297 21.34 -4.57 -19.75
N GLY A 298 21.20 -5.89 -19.62
CA GLY A 298 20.17 -6.65 -20.29
C GLY A 298 18.75 -6.41 -19.77
N LEU A 299 18.57 -5.93 -18.52
CA LEU A 299 17.25 -5.88 -17.90
C LEU A 299 16.31 -4.89 -18.59
N LYS A 300 16.79 -3.69 -18.91
CA LYS A 300 15.99 -2.67 -19.61
C LYS A 300 15.50 -3.19 -20.97
N LEU A 301 16.36 -3.92 -21.68
CA LEU A 301 15.99 -4.55 -22.96
C LEU A 301 14.99 -5.70 -22.76
N ALA A 302 15.20 -6.54 -21.74
CA ALA A 302 14.30 -7.64 -21.40
C ALA A 302 12.90 -7.12 -21.03
N ILE A 303 12.80 -6.02 -20.28
CA ILE A 303 11.52 -5.37 -19.95
C ILE A 303 10.82 -4.87 -21.22
N ARG A 304 11.55 -4.26 -22.17
CA ARG A 304 10.97 -3.71 -23.41
C ARG A 304 10.25 -4.75 -24.27
N PHE A 305 10.68 -6.01 -24.28
CA PHE A 305 10.09 -7.06 -25.13
C PHE A 305 9.38 -8.18 -24.36
N GLY A 306 9.73 -8.39 -23.09
CA GLY A 306 9.28 -9.52 -22.28
C GLY A 306 8.24 -9.18 -21.21
N CYS A 307 7.79 -7.91 -21.13
CA CYS A 307 6.88 -7.47 -20.08
C CYS A 307 5.64 -6.76 -20.67
N GLY A 308 4.50 -7.45 -20.66
CA GLY A 308 3.24 -6.93 -21.20
C GLY A 308 2.83 -5.55 -20.66
N PRO A 309 2.85 -5.30 -19.33
CA PRO A 309 2.52 -3.98 -18.77
C PRO A 309 3.45 -2.83 -19.19
N HIS A 310 4.59 -3.10 -19.79
CA HIS A 310 5.50 -2.08 -20.33
C HIS A 310 5.41 -2.00 -21.88
N THR A 311 5.39 -3.16 -22.56
CA THR A 311 5.39 -3.25 -24.02
C THR A 311 4.02 -2.95 -24.64
N PHE A 312 2.95 -3.50 -24.04
CA PHE A 312 1.58 -3.48 -24.56
C PHE A 312 0.64 -2.57 -23.73
N SER A 313 1.22 -1.58 -23.05
CA SER A 313 0.50 -0.53 -22.33
C SER A 313 1.09 0.83 -22.68
N ASN A 314 0.30 1.89 -22.56
CA ASN A 314 0.81 3.24 -22.77
C ASN A 314 1.84 3.59 -21.70
N ALA A 315 2.86 4.36 -22.07
CA ALA A 315 3.88 4.84 -21.14
C ALA A 315 3.30 5.78 -20.07
N LEU A 316 4.11 6.05 -19.04
CA LEU A 316 3.83 7.06 -18.04
C LEU A 316 3.56 8.43 -18.72
N SER A 317 2.55 9.16 -18.26
CA SER A 317 2.21 10.45 -18.90
C SER A 317 3.32 11.49 -18.69
N PRO A 318 3.49 12.46 -19.60
CA PRO A 318 4.52 13.49 -19.47
C PRO A 318 4.26 14.39 -18.26
N VAL A 319 2.98 14.62 -17.92
CA VAL A 319 2.56 15.33 -16.70
C VAL A 319 3.00 14.56 -15.46
N GLN A 320 2.78 13.26 -15.42
CA GLN A 320 3.20 12.41 -14.30
C GLN A 320 4.72 12.39 -14.17
N ALA A 321 5.47 12.26 -15.27
CA ALA A 321 6.92 12.29 -15.24
C ALA A 321 7.46 13.62 -14.70
N GLN A 322 6.91 14.76 -15.13
CA GLN A 322 7.30 16.09 -14.63
C GLN A 322 6.96 16.31 -13.16
N VAL A 323 5.79 15.82 -12.70
CA VAL A 323 5.43 15.84 -11.28
C VAL A 323 6.47 15.08 -10.46
N VAL A 324 6.86 13.87 -10.91
CA VAL A 324 7.84 13.06 -10.19
C VAL A 324 9.22 13.68 -10.22
N LEU A 325 9.65 14.27 -11.34
CA LEU A 325 10.92 15.02 -11.41
C LEU A 325 10.95 16.16 -10.39
N LYS A 326 9.87 16.95 -10.31
CA LYS A 326 9.78 18.04 -9.33
C LYS A 326 9.72 17.51 -7.89
N ALA A 327 9.04 16.39 -7.65
CA ALA A 327 9.03 15.74 -6.34
C ALA A 327 10.42 15.24 -5.94
N LEU A 328 11.17 14.65 -6.88
CA LEU A 328 12.54 14.18 -6.67
C LEU A 328 13.49 15.34 -6.34
N GLU A 329 13.36 16.47 -7.03
CA GLU A 329 14.11 17.70 -6.73
C GLU A 329 13.84 18.18 -5.30
N ILE A 330 12.57 18.24 -4.87
CA ILE A 330 12.21 18.62 -3.49
C ILE A 330 12.78 17.61 -2.49
N VAL A 331 12.61 16.31 -2.73
CA VAL A 331 13.12 15.23 -1.88
C VAL A 331 14.63 15.35 -1.65
N ARG A 332 15.40 15.71 -2.67
CA ARG A 332 16.86 15.86 -2.61
C ARG A 332 17.35 17.19 -2.04
N SER A 333 16.44 18.14 -1.77
CA SER A 333 16.76 19.47 -1.25
C SER A 333 16.70 19.54 0.29
N ASP A 334 17.09 20.69 0.85
CA ASP A 334 16.95 21.00 2.27
C ASP A 334 15.49 20.95 2.75
N GLU A 335 14.55 21.32 1.87
CA GLU A 335 13.12 21.20 2.18
C GLU A 335 12.72 19.72 2.36
N GLY A 336 13.19 18.84 1.46
CA GLY A 336 12.98 17.40 1.58
C GLY A 336 13.56 16.83 2.87
N ALA A 337 14.77 17.28 3.24
CA ALA A 337 15.40 16.89 4.51
C ALA A 337 14.57 17.34 5.73
N GLU A 338 14.04 18.56 5.72
CA GLU A 338 13.17 19.05 6.79
C GLU A 338 11.84 18.30 6.85
N ARG A 339 11.18 18.05 5.71
CA ARG A 339 9.95 17.26 5.64
C ARG A 339 10.15 15.84 6.18
N ARG A 340 11.28 15.18 5.88
CA ARG A 340 11.64 13.87 6.45
C ARG A 340 11.85 13.94 7.97
N ARG A 341 12.51 14.98 8.49
CA ARG A 341 12.65 15.19 9.94
C ARG A 341 11.29 15.36 10.63
N ARG A 342 10.41 16.18 10.06
CA ARG A 342 9.04 16.39 10.57
C ARG A 342 8.23 15.10 10.54
N LEU A 343 8.23 14.39 9.42
CA LEU A 343 7.58 13.08 9.29
C LEU A 343 8.06 12.10 10.35
N HIS A 344 9.38 11.97 10.53
CA HIS A 344 9.94 11.09 11.55
C HIS A 344 9.51 11.50 12.97
N ALA A 345 9.58 12.80 13.30
CA ALA A 345 9.15 13.32 14.60
C ALA A 345 7.66 13.07 14.85
N ASN A 346 6.81 13.29 13.84
CA ASN A 346 5.37 13.04 13.89
C ASN A 346 5.09 11.56 14.14
N THR A 347 5.76 10.67 13.41
CA THR A 347 5.64 9.22 13.61
C THR A 347 6.05 8.83 15.02
N VAL A 348 7.20 9.28 15.51
CA VAL A 348 7.68 8.93 16.87
C VAL A 348 6.69 9.44 17.94
N ALA A 349 6.21 10.67 17.81
CA ALA A 349 5.24 11.26 18.74
C ALA A 349 3.90 10.49 18.74
N LEU A 350 3.37 10.17 17.55
CA LEU A 350 2.14 9.37 17.41
C LEU A 350 2.32 7.99 18.05
N ARG A 351 3.40 7.28 17.74
CA ARG A 351 3.69 5.95 18.31
C ARG A 351 3.77 5.99 19.84
N ALA A 352 4.45 7.00 20.41
CA ALA A 352 4.56 7.16 21.86
C ALA A 352 3.19 7.40 22.53
N LYS A 353 2.36 8.28 21.95
CA LYS A 353 1.02 8.58 22.47
C LYS A 353 0.05 7.40 22.36
N LEU A 354 0.11 6.65 21.25
CA LEU A 354 -0.65 5.41 21.08
C LEU A 354 -0.21 4.34 22.08
N GLY A 355 1.09 4.21 22.34
CA GLY A 355 1.62 3.33 23.38
C GLY A 355 1.15 3.72 24.78
N ALA A 356 1.12 5.01 25.10
CA ALA A 356 0.59 5.53 26.37
C ALA A 356 -0.92 5.29 26.54
N LEU A 357 -1.67 5.18 25.44
CA LEU A 357 -3.08 4.78 25.43
C LEU A 357 -3.27 3.26 25.66
N GLY A 358 -2.18 2.48 25.66
CA GLY A 358 -2.21 1.02 25.79
C GLY A 358 -2.37 0.27 24.47
N CYS A 359 -2.24 0.94 23.32
CA CYS A 359 -2.31 0.28 22.02
C CYS A 359 -1.00 -0.44 21.67
N THR A 360 -1.11 -1.59 21.02
CA THR A 360 0.04 -2.29 20.42
C THR A 360 0.36 -1.70 19.05
N VAL A 361 1.50 -1.00 18.95
CA VAL A 361 1.96 -0.36 17.72
C VAL A 361 3.11 -1.16 17.10
N MET A 362 2.94 -1.60 15.85
CA MET A 362 3.85 -2.54 15.18
C MET A 362 4.98 -1.86 14.41
N GLY A 363 6.01 -2.62 14.06
CA GLY A 363 7.09 -2.19 13.16
C GLY A 363 8.01 -1.12 13.71
N VAL A 364 8.72 -0.44 12.81
CA VAL A 364 9.66 0.65 13.09
C VAL A 364 9.01 2.03 12.83
N PRO A 365 9.62 3.13 13.27
CA PRO A 365 9.20 4.47 12.87
C PRO A 365 9.32 4.68 11.35
N SER A 366 8.19 4.65 10.65
CA SER A 366 8.04 5.05 9.24
C SER A 366 6.75 5.85 9.04
N ALA A 367 6.44 6.25 7.81
CA ALA A 367 5.18 6.91 7.49
C ALA A 367 3.95 6.01 7.68
N VAL A 368 4.15 4.69 7.83
CA VAL A 368 3.10 3.72 8.13
C VAL A 368 3.16 3.35 9.61
N VAL A 369 2.06 3.59 10.34
CA VAL A 369 1.93 3.25 11.76
C VAL A 369 0.77 2.26 11.93
N PRO A 370 1.06 0.94 11.97
CA PRO A 370 0.03 -0.07 12.21
C PRO A 370 -0.29 -0.19 13.69
N VAL A 371 -1.58 -0.13 14.02
CA VAL A 371 -2.10 -0.29 15.39
C VAL A 371 -2.96 -1.54 15.44
N LEU A 372 -2.50 -2.56 16.15
CA LEU A 372 -3.18 -3.86 16.21
C LEU A 372 -4.49 -3.74 16.99
N MET A 373 -5.60 -4.09 16.34
CA MET A 373 -6.94 -4.12 16.94
C MET A 373 -7.37 -5.55 17.33
N GLY A 374 -6.71 -6.58 16.78
CA GLY A 374 -7.01 -7.98 17.04
C GLY A 374 -8.14 -8.49 16.14
N GLY A 375 -9.31 -8.78 16.73
CA GLY A 375 -10.45 -9.36 16.03
C GLY A 375 -11.12 -8.40 15.03
N THR A 376 -11.75 -8.97 13.99
CA THR A 376 -12.48 -8.24 12.95
C THR A 376 -13.58 -7.35 13.53
N SER A 377 -14.38 -7.87 14.47
CA SER A 377 -15.50 -7.14 15.08
C SER A 377 -15.03 -5.89 15.81
N GLN A 378 -13.94 -6.02 16.60
CA GLN A 378 -13.30 -4.89 17.28
C GLN A 378 -12.82 -3.86 16.27
N CYS A 379 -12.06 -4.28 15.26
CA CYS A 379 -11.48 -3.38 14.27
C CYS A 379 -12.55 -2.59 13.50
N ARG A 380 -13.61 -3.27 13.03
CA ARG A 380 -14.74 -2.63 12.34
C ARG A 380 -15.47 -1.64 13.25
N MET A 381 -15.72 -2.02 14.51
CA MET A 381 -16.42 -1.16 15.46
C MET A 381 -15.62 0.09 15.82
N VAL A 382 -14.32 -0.08 16.09
CA VAL A 382 -13.41 1.05 16.33
C VAL A 382 -13.37 1.96 15.10
N SER A 383 -13.24 1.40 13.89
CA SER A 383 -13.24 2.21 12.65
C SER A 383 -14.53 3.01 12.48
N ARG A 384 -15.68 2.42 12.82
CA ARG A 384 -16.99 3.08 12.74
C ARG A 384 -17.06 4.30 13.66
N PHE A 385 -16.70 4.14 14.93
CA PHE A 385 -16.70 5.26 15.89
C PHE A 385 -15.60 6.29 15.63
N LEU A 386 -14.42 5.84 15.14
CA LEU A 386 -13.31 6.72 14.82
C LEU A 386 -13.66 7.69 13.67
N LEU A 387 -14.29 7.17 12.60
CA LEU A 387 -14.74 7.99 11.48
C LEU A 387 -15.83 8.99 11.91
N ALA A 388 -16.79 8.53 12.72
CA ALA A 388 -17.82 9.39 13.29
C ALA A 388 -17.25 10.48 14.21
N GLY A 389 -16.18 10.17 14.94
CA GLY A 389 -15.44 11.09 15.79
C GLY A 389 -14.54 12.09 15.05
N GLY A 390 -14.57 12.11 13.71
CA GLY A 390 -13.76 13.05 12.91
C GLY A 390 -12.30 12.64 12.75
N ALA A 391 -12.00 11.34 12.79
CA ALA A 391 -10.67 10.81 12.53
C ALA A 391 -10.69 9.79 11.38
N ILE A 392 -9.97 10.10 10.30
CA ILE A 392 -9.92 9.28 9.11
C ILE A 392 -8.74 8.31 9.21
N ALA A 393 -9.03 7.02 9.19
CA ALA A 393 -8.05 5.94 9.11
C ALA A 393 -8.56 4.75 8.30
N ASN A 394 -7.64 3.90 7.89
CA ASN A 394 -7.95 2.66 7.17
C ASN A 394 -7.91 1.48 8.15
N ALA A 395 -9.05 0.81 8.33
CA ALA A 395 -9.09 -0.51 8.93
C ALA A 395 -8.67 -1.55 7.88
N VAL A 396 -7.77 -2.44 8.28
CA VAL A 396 -7.29 -3.55 7.46
C VAL A 396 -7.61 -4.85 8.18
N GLU A 397 -8.25 -5.76 7.46
CA GLU A 397 -8.73 -7.05 7.94
C GLU A 397 -8.48 -8.15 6.88
N TYR A 398 -8.86 -9.38 7.21
CA TYR A 398 -8.74 -10.51 6.27
C TYR A 398 -9.47 -10.24 4.95
N PRO A 399 -8.88 -10.57 3.78
CA PRO A 399 -7.67 -11.37 3.57
C PRO A 399 -6.37 -10.58 3.49
N ALA A 400 -6.38 -9.26 3.63
CA ALA A 400 -5.18 -8.44 3.52
C ALA A 400 -4.17 -8.70 4.66
N VAL A 401 -4.68 -9.10 5.83
CA VAL A 401 -3.91 -9.56 6.99
C VAL A 401 -4.50 -10.88 7.53
N PRO A 402 -3.73 -11.69 8.27
CA PRO A 402 -4.26 -12.90 8.89
C PRO A 402 -5.49 -12.64 9.78
N ARG A 403 -6.30 -13.68 10.00
CA ARG A 403 -7.39 -13.64 10.98
C ARG A 403 -6.84 -13.28 12.36
N ASP A 404 -7.63 -12.56 13.15
CA ASP A 404 -7.28 -12.07 14.49
C ASP A 404 -6.06 -11.13 14.55
N ALA A 405 -5.62 -10.63 13.38
CA ALA A 405 -4.55 -9.64 13.24
C ALA A 405 -5.02 -8.37 12.53
N ALA A 406 -6.32 -8.06 12.63
CA ALA A 406 -6.91 -6.84 12.10
C ALA A 406 -6.32 -5.60 12.79
N ARG A 407 -6.18 -4.51 12.06
CA ARG A 407 -5.44 -3.32 12.51
C ARG A 407 -5.92 -2.04 11.86
N LEU A 408 -5.71 -0.93 12.54
CA LEU A 408 -5.75 0.39 11.90
C LEU A 408 -4.39 0.65 11.26
N ARG A 409 -4.38 0.98 9.98
CA ARG A 409 -3.17 1.32 9.23
C ARG A 409 -3.12 2.82 9.01
N LEU A 410 -2.45 3.51 9.93
CA LEU A 410 -2.32 4.96 9.93
C LEU A 410 -1.22 5.39 8.96
N GLN A 411 -1.49 6.48 8.24
CA GLN A 411 -0.56 7.13 7.32
C GLN A 411 -0.19 8.49 7.87
N VAL A 412 1.07 8.65 8.25
CA VAL A 412 1.60 9.90 8.78
C VAL A 412 2.10 10.75 7.62
N MET A 413 1.84 12.04 7.71
CA MET A 413 2.26 13.05 6.75
C MET A 413 3.20 14.05 7.43
N ALA A 414 4.16 14.58 6.68
CA ALA A 414 5.08 15.61 7.18
C ALA A 414 4.33 16.87 7.67
N ASP A 415 3.18 17.18 7.08
CA ASP A 415 2.37 18.34 7.44
C ASP A 415 1.38 18.13 8.59
N HIS A 416 1.34 16.94 9.22
CA HIS A 416 0.65 16.80 10.51
C HIS A 416 1.33 17.69 11.57
N SER A 417 0.51 18.41 12.33
CA SER A 417 0.93 19.14 13.52
C SER A 417 0.89 18.26 14.78
N PRO A 418 1.58 18.63 15.87
CA PRO A 418 1.41 17.96 17.16
C PRO A 418 -0.06 17.92 17.63
N GLN A 419 -0.83 18.97 17.35
CA GLN A 419 -2.26 19.05 17.67
C GLN A 419 -3.10 18.06 16.86
N ASP A 420 -2.72 17.78 15.61
CA ASP A 420 -3.39 16.76 14.78
C ASP A 420 -3.22 15.37 15.38
N ILE A 421 -2.01 15.08 15.87
CA ILE A 421 -1.70 13.82 16.56
C ILE A 421 -2.51 13.72 17.85
N ASP A 422 -2.57 14.78 18.65
CA ASP A 422 -3.37 14.81 19.89
C ASP A 422 -4.86 14.61 19.62
N THR A 423 -5.37 15.25 18.57
CA THR A 423 -6.77 15.13 18.12
C THR A 423 -7.07 13.69 17.71
N PHE A 424 -6.20 13.08 16.91
CA PHE A 424 -6.36 11.70 16.47
C PHE A 424 -6.33 10.70 17.63
N VAL A 425 -5.36 10.82 18.53
CA VAL A 425 -5.21 9.92 19.69
C VAL A 425 -6.42 10.04 20.62
N SER A 426 -6.94 11.26 20.83
CA SER A 426 -8.15 11.50 21.62
C SER A 426 -9.36 10.85 20.98
N ALA A 427 -9.56 11.02 19.67
CA ALA A 427 -10.66 10.39 18.93
C ALA A 427 -10.56 8.86 18.98
N LEU A 428 -9.36 8.29 18.85
CA LEU A 428 -9.13 6.85 18.95
C LEU A 428 -9.43 6.31 20.35
N SER A 429 -9.03 7.01 21.40
CA SER A 429 -9.34 6.62 22.78
C SER A 429 -10.85 6.51 23.02
N LEU A 430 -11.62 7.50 22.55
CA LEU A 430 -13.09 7.49 22.63
C LEU A 430 -13.67 6.36 21.79
N ALA A 431 -13.19 6.17 20.56
CA ALA A 431 -13.65 5.12 19.65
C ALA A 431 -13.43 3.71 20.21
N ILE A 432 -12.30 3.44 20.87
CA ILE A 432 -12.01 2.16 21.53
C ILE A 432 -13.01 1.94 22.66
N ARG A 433 -13.18 2.92 23.56
CA ARG A 433 -14.11 2.80 24.69
C ARG A 433 -15.55 2.54 24.22
N ASP A 434 -16.01 3.27 23.20
CA ASP A 434 -17.38 3.16 22.70
C ASP A 434 -17.59 1.86 21.92
N ALA A 435 -16.55 1.36 21.23
CA ALA A 435 -16.55 0.04 20.62
C ALA A 435 -16.68 -1.08 21.66
N ASP A 436 -15.84 -1.05 22.70
CA ASP A 436 -15.85 -2.04 23.78
C ASP A 436 -17.21 -2.07 24.48
N ALA A 437 -17.74 -0.90 24.85
CA ALA A 437 -19.05 -0.79 25.50
C ALA A 437 -20.19 -1.32 24.62
N THR A 438 -20.12 -1.10 23.30
CA THR A 438 -21.11 -1.60 22.35
C THR A 438 -21.03 -3.12 22.21
N LEU A 439 -19.82 -3.67 22.06
CA LEU A 439 -19.63 -5.11 21.90
C LEU A 439 -20.00 -5.89 23.17
N VAL A 440 -19.72 -5.35 24.37
CA VAL A 440 -20.16 -5.95 25.63
C VAL A 440 -21.69 -6.05 25.69
N LYS A 441 -22.41 -4.97 25.33
CA LYS A 441 -23.88 -4.96 25.31
C LYS A 441 -24.44 -5.99 24.33
N LEU A 442 -23.88 -6.06 23.12
CA LEU A 442 -24.30 -7.04 22.11
C LEU A 442 -24.10 -8.50 22.53
N HIS A 443 -23.06 -8.78 23.34
CA HIS A 443 -22.86 -10.12 23.88
C HIS A 443 -23.78 -10.44 25.06
N SER A 444 -24.25 -9.44 25.81
CA SER A 444 -25.15 -9.62 26.96
C SER A 444 -26.63 -9.61 26.60
N GLU A 445 -27.02 -8.83 25.60
CA GLU A 445 -28.40 -8.64 25.14
C GLU A 445 -28.54 -9.30 23.77
N ASN A 446 -29.23 -10.45 23.71
CA ASN A 446 -29.37 -11.25 22.48
C ASN A 446 -30.31 -10.59 21.43
N ASP A 447 -30.62 -9.30 21.57
CA ASP A 447 -31.62 -8.60 20.75
C ASP A 447 -31.47 -7.07 20.83
N GLY A 448 -30.50 -6.52 20.10
CA GLY A 448 -30.30 -5.09 20.00
C GLY A 448 -29.45 -4.74 18.77
N GLY A 449 -30.04 -4.05 17.79
CA GLY A 449 -29.28 -3.50 16.68
C GLY A 449 -28.16 -2.55 17.15
N LEU A 450 -27.20 -2.24 16.29
CA LEU A 450 -26.14 -1.30 16.66
C LEU A 450 -26.71 0.09 17.02
N PRO A 451 -26.14 0.78 18.02
CA PRO A 451 -26.55 2.15 18.33
C PRO A 451 -26.34 3.04 17.10
N ALA A 452 -27.23 4.01 16.90
CA ALA A 452 -27.09 4.97 15.81
C ALA A 452 -25.72 5.66 15.89
N VAL A 453 -25.05 5.79 14.75
CA VAL A 453 -23.77 6.51 14.68
C VAL A 453 -24.08 8.00 14.81
N PRO A 454 -23.45 8.74 15.74
CA PRO A 454 -23.56 10.19 15.76
C PRO A 454 -23.04 10.75 14.42
N PRO A 455 -23.62 11.86 13.90
CA PRO A 455 -23.12 12.47 12.68
C PRO A 455 -21.63 12.84 12.85
N PRO A 456 -20.84 12.88 11.76
CA PRO A 456 -19.45 13.30 11.81
C PRO A 456 -19.30 14.63 12.56
N ALA A 457 -18.29 14.73 13.42
CA ALA A 457 -17.98 16.00 14.09
C ALA A 457 -17.69 17.09 13.04
N ALA A 458 -18.35 18.25 13.16
CA ALA A 458 -18.12 19.38 12.27
C ALA A 458 -16.73 20.00 12.52
N LEU A 459 -16.04 20.47 11.48
CA LEU A 459 -14.78 21.20 11.63
C LEU A 459 -14.95 22.39 12.59
N PRO A 460 -14.04 22.62 13.55
CA PRO A 460 -13.74 23.99 13.91
C PRO A 460 -13.17 24.61 12.63
N LEU A 461 -13.89 25.58 12.05
CA LEU A 461 -13.45 26.31 10.86
C LEU A 461 -12.01 26.79 11.09
N ALA A 462 -11.02 26.08 10.54
CA ALA A 462 -9.67 26.56 10.45
C ALA A 462 -9.75 27.78 9.53
N SER A 463 -9.55 28.96 10.10
CA SER A 463 -9.43 30.19 9.34
C SER A 463 -8.34 29.96 8.29
N ASN A 464 -8.72 29.87 7.02
CA ASN A 464 -7.80 29.92 5.89
C ASN A 464 -6.85 31.11 6.10
N LYS A 465 -5.63 30.85 6.55
CA LYS A 465 -4.51 31.75 6.28
C LYS A 465 -3.97 31.27 4.95
N GLY A 466 -4.28 32.06 3.92
CA GLY A 466 -4.07 31.74 2.52
C GLY A 466 -2.62 31.78 2.06
#